data_AF-A0A383D895-F1
#
_entry.id   AF-A0A383D895-F1
#
_cell.length_a   1.000
_cell.length_b   1.000
_cell.length_c   1.000
_cell.angle_alpha   90.00
_cell.angle_beta   90.00
_cell.angle_gamma   90.00
#
_symmetry.space_group_name_H-M   'P 1'
#
loop_
_entity.id
_entity.type
_entity.pdbx_description
1 polymer ?
#
loop_
_entity_poly.entity_id
_entity_poly.type
_entity_poly.pdbx_seq_one_letter_code
_entity_poly.pdbx_strand_id
1 'polypeptide(L)'
;VPVIQKITDYYTNYKFKPVREISESAKWGYASLTLMGIIKGLQSTGPFMIALVAAIIISFAMCSSAAPEGSDPLLYGIFGTSLTAMAMLSLAGIVLAIDAFGPIADNAGGIVEMTGMGEENRKITDEIDAVGNTTKAVTKGFAIASAALAALAMIQAFQFEATHYFSEMVIDYGLSNPAVIVGLLVGGLIPFIITGQLISGVERAAKRMVDEVRRQFKNDSGILAGTSKPDYAKCV
;
A
#
# COMPACT_ATOMS: atom_id res chain seq x y z
N VAL A 1 -3.78 -4.69 -13.90
CA VAL A 1 -4.00 -3.32 -13.37
C VAL A 1 -5.48 -3.00 -13.11
N PRO A 2 -6.42 -3.18 -14.07
CA PRO A 2 -7.80 -2.76 -13.87
C PRO A 2 -8.52 -3.49 -12.72
N VAL A 3 -8.17 -4.77 -12.49
CA VAL A 3 -8.76 -5.57 -11.41
C VAL A 3 -8.33 -5.08 -10.04
N ILE A 4 -7.01 -4.91 -9.81
CA ILE A 4 -6.47 -4.37 -8.57
C ILE A 4 -7.06 -2.98 -8.30
N GLN A 5 -7.07 -2.12 -9.32
CA GLN A 5 -7.66 -0.79 -9.22
C GLN A 5 -9.13 -0.83 -8.80
N LYS A 6 -9.97 -1.65 -9.45
CA LYS A 6 -11.39 -1.78 -9.10
C LYS A 6 -11.61 -2.29 -7.68
N ILE A 7 -10.81 -3.27 -7.24
CA ILE A 7 -10.88 -3.80 -5.89
C ILE A 7 -10.50 -2.70 -4.88
N THR A 8 -9.38 -2.02 -5.09
CA THR A 8 -8.93 -0.96 -4.20
C THR A 8 -9.92 0.20 -4.16
N ASP A 9 -10.38 0.68 -5.32
CA ASP A 9 -11.42 1.73 -5.44
C ASP A 9 -12.68 1.35 -4.66
N TYR A 10 -13.17 0.11 -4.76
CA TYR A 10 -14.32 -0.36 -4.01
C TYR A 10 -14.15 -0.26 -2.47
N TYR A 11 -12.94 -0.48 -1.96
CA TYR A 11 -12.65 -0.45 -0.52
C TYR A 11 -12.22 0.93 0.00
N THR A 12 -11.87 1.88 -0.87
CA THR A 12 -11.35 3.20 -0.45
C THR A 12 -12.17 4.41 -0.90
N ASN A 13 -13.06 4.25 -1.88
CA ASN A 13 -13.89 5.33 -2.36
C ASN A 13 -15.21 5.44 -1.57
N TYR A 14 -15.52 6.64 -1.08
CA TYR A 14 -16.70 6.96 -0.26
C TYR A 14 -18.03 6.66 -0.95
N LYS A 15 -18.03 6.52 -2.28
CA LYS A 15 -19.21 6.12 -3.05
C LYS A 15 -19.56 4.64 -2.88
N PHE A 16 -18.71 3.80 -2.30
CA PHE A 16 -19.00 2.37 -2.14
C PHE A 16 -19.32 1.97 -0.70
N LYS A 17 -19.99 0.82 -0.58
CA LYS A 17 -20.50 0.28 0.68
C LYS A 17 -19.44 0.15 1.78
N PRO A 18 -18.20 -0.35 1.54
CA PRO A 18 -17.21 -0.51 2.60
C PRO A 18 -16.89 0.79 3.34
N VAL A 19 -16.68 1.89 2.60
CA VAL A 19 -16.34 3.19 3.20
C VAL A 19 -17.56 3.84 3.85
N ARG A 20 -18.75 3.67 3.26
CA ARG A 20 -20.00 4.14 3.90
C ARG A 20 -20.25 3.44 5.23
N GLU A 21 -19.99 2.13 5.33
CA GLU A 21 -20.12 1.38 6.59
C GLU A 21 -19.12 1.88 7.66
N ILE A 22 -17.88 2.22 7.26
CA ILE A 22 -16.92 2.88 8.16
C ILE A 22 -17.49 4.22 8.65
N SER A 23 -17.98 5.07 7.75
CA SER A 23 -18.58 6.36 8.11
C SER A 23 -19.80 6.21 9.03
N GLU A 24 -20.70 5.27 8.74
CA GLU A 24 -21.86 4.99 9.57
C GLU A 24 -21.50 4.49 10.97
N SER A 25 -20.41 3.74 11.09
CA SER A 25 -19.92 3.25 12.38
C SER A 25 -19.49 4.37 13.33
N ALA A 26 -19.17 5.56 12.81
CA ALA A 26 -18.86 6.75 13.61
C ALA A 26 -20.01 7.16 14.56
N LYS A 27 -21.26 6.81 14.24
CA LYS A 27 -22.44 7.04 15.10
C LYS A 27 -22.32 6.34 16.46
N TRP A 28 -21.49 5.31 16.56
CA TRP A 28 -21.28 4.51 17.77
C TRP A 28 -19.98 4.85 18.50
N GLY A 29 -19.28 5.91 18.08
CA GLY A 29 -18.06 6.42 18.72
C GLY A 29 -16.75 5.95 18.08
N TYR A 30 -15.64 6.52 18.57
CA TYR A 30 -14.30 6.35 17.99
C TYR A 30 -13.84 4.88 17.95
N ALA A 31 -14.13 4.09 18.99
CA ALA A 31 -13.75 2.68 19.03
C ALA A 31 -14.42 1.88 17.89
N SER A 32 -15.72 2.11 17.66
CA SER A 32 -16.46 1.46 16.57
C SER A 32 -15.91 1.87 15.21
N LEU A 33 -15.64 3.17 15.02
CA LEU A 33 -15.03 3.72 13.81
C LEU A 33 -13.68 3.07 13.49
N THR A 34 -12.78 3.01 14.48
CA THR A 34 -11.46 2.40 14.30
C THR A 34 -11.56 0.92 14.00
N LEU A 35 -12.37 0.18 14.75
CA LEU A 35 -12.55 -1.26 14.52
C LEU A 35 -13.14 -1.55 13.14
N MET A 36 -14.13 -0.78 12.70
CA MET A 36 -14.71 -0.94 11.36
C MET A 36 -13.67 -0.69 10.27
N GLY A 37 -12.83 0.34 10.43
CA GLY A 37 -11.71 0.60 9.52
C GLY A 37 -10.74 -0.59 9.42
N ILE A 38 -10.34 -1.16 10.56
CA ILE A 38 -9.48 -2.36 10.62
C ILE A 38 -10.15 -3.55 9.93
N ILE A 39 -11.43 -3.80 10.21
CA ILE A 39 -12.21 -4.90 9.61
C ILE A 39 -12.23 -4.77 8.09
N LYS A 40 -12.56 -3.59 7.55
CA LYS A 40 -12.61 -3.38 6.10
C LYS A 40 -11.23 -3.46 5.46
N GLY A 41 -10.19 -2.97 6.15
CA GLY A 41 -8.80 -3.15 5.73
C GLY A 41 -8.44 -4.63 5.58
N LEU A 42 -8.73 -5.45 6.59
CA LEU A 42 -8.48 -6.90 6.55
C LEU A 42 -9.28 -7.59 5.44
N GLN A 43 -10.56 -7.25 5.29
CA GLN A 43 -11.44 -7.80 4.25
C GLN A 43 -10.95 -7.45 2.82
N SER A 44 -10.36 -6.27 2.63
CA SER A 44 -9.86 -5.83 1.33
C SER A 44 -8.74 -6.71 0.77
N THR A 45 -8.00 -7.39 1.64
CA THR A 45 -6.87 -8.25 1.24
C THR A 45 -7.31 -9.52 0.51
N GLY A 46 -8.51 -10.04 0.80
CA GLY A 46 -9.02 -11.29 0.23
C GLY A 46 -9.19 -11.25 -1.30
N PRO A 47 -10.04 -10.34 -1.84
CA PRO A 47 -10.21 -10.22 -3.28
C PRO A 47 -8.91 -9.85 -4.00
N PHE A 48 -8.08 -9.01 -3.38
CA PHE A 48 -6.77 -8.63 -3.91
C PHE A 48 -5.85 -9.85 -4.07
N MET A 49 -5.75 -10.69 -3.03
CA MET A 49 -4.92 -11.90 -3.06
C MET A 49 -5.44 -12.91 -4.08
N ILE A 50 -6.76 -13.09 -4.19
CA ILE A 50 -7.36 -13.98 -5.18
C ILE A 50 -6.99 -13.55 -6.60
N ALA A 51 -7.05 -12.25 -6.90
CA ALA A 51 -6.66 -11.73 -8.21
C ALA A 51 -5.18 -11.98 -8.52
N LEU A 52 -4.30 -11.86 -7.53
CA LEU A 52 -2.87 -12.13 -7.67
C LEU A 52 -2.60 -13.63 -7.91
N VAL A 53 -3.21 -14.51 -7.11
CA VAL A 53 -3.09 -15.97 -7.26
C VAL A 53 -3.59 -16.42 -8.64
N ALA A 54 -4.74 -15.89 -9.09
CA ALA A 54 -5.25 -16.19 -10.41
C ALA A 54 -4.27 -15.76 -11.51
N ALA A 55 -3.66 -14.57 -11.41
CA ALA A 55 -2.66 -14.10 -12.36
C ALA A 55 -1.42 -15.02 -12.40
N ILE A 56 -0.94 -15.48 -11.25
CA ILE A 56 0.19 -16.42 -11.15
C ILE A 56 -0.17 -17.76 -11.80
N ILE A 57 -1.31 -18.36 -11.44
CA ILE A 57 -1.73 -19.67 -11.97
C ILE A 57 -1.91 -19.60 -13.49
N ILE A 58 -2.62 -18.59 -13.99
CA ILE A 58 -2.91 -18.44 -15.42
C ILE A 58 -1.61 -18.22 -16.21
N SER A 59 -0.76 -17.29 -15.77
CA SER A 59 0.51 -17.00 -16.46
C SER A 59 1.45 -18.21 -16.46
N PHE A 60 1.59 -18.89 -15.32
CA PHE A 60 2.38 -20.10 -15.22
C PHE A 60 1.84 -21.18 -16.15
N ALA A 61 0.56 -21.54 -16.03
CA ALA A 61 -0.04 -22.62 -16.83
C ALA A 61 0.02 -22.35 -18.34
N MET A 62 -0.29 -21.11 -18.76
CA MET A 62 -0.22 -20.73 -20.17
C MET A 62 1.20 -20.88 -20.72
N CYS A 63 2.21 -20.34 -20.04
CA CYS A 63 3.59 -20.38 -20.50
C CYS A 63 4.19 -21.80 -20.42
N SER A 64 3.89 -22.56 -19.38
CA SER A 64 4.31 -23.97 -19.29
C SER A 64 3.69 -24.82 -20.41
N SER A 65 2.44 -24.57 -20.79
CA SER A 65 1.76 -25.30 -21.88
C SER A 65 2.26 -24.92 -23.28
N ALA A 66 2.87 -23.74 -23.41
CA ALA A 66 3.45 -23.24 -24.65
C ALA A 66 4.96 -23.55 -24.77
N ALA A 67 5.51 -24.36 -23.86
CA ALA A 67 6.92 -24.76 -23.87
C ALA A 67 7.23 -25.58 -25.16
N PRO A 68 8.24 -25.17 -25.96
CA PRO A 68 8.68 -25.94 -27.12
C PRO A 68 9.13 -27.35 -26.75
N GLU A 69 8.97 -28.31 -27.68
CA GLU A 69 9.46 -29.68 -27.49
C GLU A 69 10.96 -29.69 -27.19
N GLY A 70 11.35 -30.41 -26.13
CA GLY A 70 12.74 -30.49 -25.65
C GLY A 70 13.17 -29.41 -24.66
N SER A 71 12.30 -28.44 -24.34
CA SER A 71 12.54 -27.45 -23.27
C SER A 71 11.90 -27.86 -21.94
N ASP A 72 12.35 -27.26 -20.82
CA ASP A 72 11.78 -27.49 -19.50
C ASP A 72 10.49 -26.65 -19.31
N PRO A 73 9.30 -27.28 -19.20
CA PRO A 73 8.05 -26.56 -19.01
C PRO A 73 7.99 -25.74 -17.71
N LEU A 74 8.73 -26.16 -16.68
CA LEU A 74 8.80 -25.44 -15.42
C LEU A 74 9.48 -24.09 -15.59
N LEU A 75 10.62 -24.06 -16.30
CA LEU A 75 11.35 -22.82 -16.59
C LEU A 75 10.52 -21.86 -17.43
N TYR A 76 9.75 -22.38 -18.40
CA TYR A 76 8.83 -21.56 -19.20
C TYR A 76 7.69 -20.97 -18.35
N GLY A 77 7.11 -21.73 -17.43
CA GLY A 77 6.11 -21.24 -16.49
C GLY A 77 6.66 -20.15 -15.56
N ILE A 78 7.85 -20.38 -14.99
CA ILE A 78 8.59 -19.42 -14.17
C ILE A 78 8.84 -18.12 -14.94
N PHE A 79 9.34 -18.24 -16.17
CA PHE A 79 9.56 -17.10 -17.06
C PHE A 79 8.26 -16.35 -17.34
N GLY A 80 7.15 -17.06 -17.57
CA GLY A 80 5.82 -16.48 -17.77
C GLY A 80 5.31 -15.65 -16.57
N THR A 81 5.51 -16.16 -15.35
CA THR A 81 5.17 -15.41 -14.13
C THR A 81 6.04 -14.16 -13.96
N SER A 82 7.33 -14.26 -14.29
CA SER A 82 8.28 -13.13 -14.26
C SER A 82 7.92 -12.08 -15.31
N LEU A 83 7.54 -12.50 -16.52
CA LEU A 83 7.07 -11.62 -17.58
C LEU A 83 5.77 -10.91 -17.18
N THR A 84 4.89 -11.59 -16.45
CA THR A 84 3.67 -10.97 -15.89
C THR A 84 3.99 -9.88 -14.88
N ALA A 85 5.00 -10.09 -14.02
CA ALA A 85 5.51 -9.07 -13.10
C ALA A 85 6.03 -7.84 -13.86
N MET A 86 6.85 -8.06 -14.89
CA MET A 86 7.39 -7.00 -15.75
C MET A 86 6.29 -6.26 -16.51
N ALA A 87 5.32 -6.99 -17.07
CA ALA A 87 4.18 -6.42 -17.78
C ALA A 87 3.31 -5.57 -16.86
N MET A 88 3.14 -5.96 -15.59
CA MET A 88 2.47 -5.12 -14.59
C MET A 88 3.19 -3.78 -14.46
N LEU A 89 4.52 -3.80 -14.29
CA LEU A 89 5.37 -2.61 -14.16
C LEU A 89 5.49 -1.75 -15.43
N SER A 90 5.09 -2.23 -16.61
CA SER A 90 5.09 -1.42 -17.84
C SER A 90 4.24 -0.14 -17.73
N LEU A 91 3.25 -0.14 -16.83
CA LEU A 91 2.38 1.01 -16.56
C LEU A 91 2.88 1.89 -15.41
N ALA A 92 4.09 1.65 -14.89
CA ALA A 92 4.64 2.37 -13.75
C ALA A 92 4.63 3.89 -13.93
N GLY A 93 4.94 4.40 -15.14
CA GLY A 93 4.89 5.84 -15.42
C GLY A 93 3.50 6.45 -15.21
N ILE A 94 2.44 5.75 -15.63
CA ILE A 94 1.05 6.18 -15.43
C ILE A 94 0.68 6.08 -13.95
N VAL A 95 1.06 5.00 -13.27
CA VAL A 95 0.80 4.81 -11.84
C VAL A 95 1.46 5.91 -11.01
N LEU A 96 2.72 6.27 -11.31
CA LEU A 96 3.43 7.36 -10.62
C LEU A 96 2.79 8.73 -10.88
N ALA A 97 2.33 9.00 -12.09
CA ALA A 97 1.61 10.25 -12.39
C ALA A 97 0.31 10.36 -11.59
N ILE A 98 -0.44 9.25 -11.48
CA ILE A 98 -1.68 9.16 -10.70
C ILE A 98 -1.40 9.25 -9.19
N ASP A 99 -0.27 8.73 -8.72
CA ASP A 99 0.15 8.83 -7.31
C ASP A 99 0.51 10.27 -6.94
N ALA A 100 1.26 10.96 -7.81
CA ALA A 100 1.67 12.35 -7.61
C ALA A 100 0.49 13.33 -7.60
N PHE A 101 -0.62 13.00 -8.30
CA PHE A 101 -1.84 13.81 -8.29
C PHE A 101 -2.40 14.01 -6.88
N GLY A 102 -2.37 12.99 -6.02
CA GLY A 102 -2.97 13.06 -4.69
C GLY A 102 -2.33 14.13 -3.77
N PRO A 103 -0.99 14.11 -3.55
CA PRO A 103 -0.31 15.16 -2.79
C PRO A 103 -0.44 16.56 -3.40
N ILE A 104 -0.54 16.69 -4.73
CA ILE A 104 -0.75 17.97 -5.39
C ILE A 104 -2.15 18.53 -5.03
N ALA A 105 -3.19 17.71 -5.09
CA ALA A 105 -4.55 18.10 -4.74
C ALA A 105 -4.69 18.50 -3.26
N ASP A 106 -4.08 17.71 -2.37
CA ASP A 106 -4.05 17.96 -0.92
C ASP A 106 -3.39 19.33 -0.60
N ASN A 107 -2.21 19.58 -1.17
CA ASN A 107 -1.51 20.86 -1.00
C ASN A 107 -2.28 22.04 -1.60
N ALA A 108 -2.96 21.85 -2.74
CA ALA A 108 -3.81 22.89 -3.32
C ALA A 108 -4.97 23.25 -2.37
N GLY A 109 -5.63 22.26 -1.76
CA GLY A 109 -6.64 22.50 -0.72
C GLY A 109 -6.09 23.25 0.49
N GLY A 110 -4.90 22.87 0.95
CA GLY A 110 -4.20 23.57 2.03
C GLY A 110 -3.92 25.05 1.72
N ILE A 111 -3.48 25.35 0.49
CA ILE A 111 -3.26 26.73 0.04
C ILE A 111 -4.58 27.51 -0.01
N VAL A 112 -5.65 26.93 -0.55
CA VAL A 112 -6.99 27.56 -0.62
C VAL A 112 -7.49 27.93 0.78
N GLU A 113 -7.32 27.04 1.76
CA GLU A 113 -7.70 27.28 3.15
C GLU A 113 -6.85 28.38 3.79
N MET A 114 -5.51 28.29 3.67
CA MET A 114 -4.58 29.24 4.29
C MET A 114 -4.65 30.64 3.68
N THR A 115 -5.13 30.78 2.44
CA THR A 115 -5.26 32.07 1.74
C THR A 115 -6.68 32.65 1.76
N GLY A 116 -7.65 31.93 2.33
CA GLY A 116 -9.04 32.40 2.45
C GLY A 116 -9.76 32.54 1.10
N MET A 117 -9.46 31.68 0.13
CA MET A 117 -10.00 31.78 -1.25
C MET A 117 -11.49 31.42 -1.39
N GLY A 118 -12.21 31.19 -0.28
CA GLY A 118 -13.65 30.96 -0.25
C GLY A 118 -14.08 29.49 -0.32
N GLU A 119 -15.28 29.20 0.19
CA GLU A 119 -15.80 27.84 0.33
C GLU A 119 -16.03 27.11 -1.00
N GLU A 120 -16.36 27.82 -2.08
CA GLU A 120 -16.57 27.20 -3.39
C GLU A 120 -15.27 26.56 -3.92
N ASN A 121 -14.16 27.29 -3.81
CA ASN A 121 -12.83 26.77 -4.15
C ASN A 121 -12.43 25.61 -3.24
N ARG A 122 -12.77 25.70 -1.94
CA ARG A 122 -12.49 24.63 -0.98
C ARG A 122 -13.24 23.34 -1.33
N LYS A 123 -14.53 23.44 -1.67
CA LYS A 123 -15.35 22.30 -2.11
C LYS A 123 -14.75 21.60 -3.32
N ILE A 124 -14.28 22.36 -4.32
CA ILE A 124 -13.62 21.79 -5.49
C ILE A 124 -12.34 21.05 -5.07
N THR A 125 -11.50 21.65 -4.23
CA THR A 125 -10.27 20.99 -3.77
C THR A 125 -10.53 19.75 -2.90
N ASP A 126 -11.60 19.75 -2.09
CA ASP A 126 -11.99 18.60 -1.27
C ASP A 126 -12.47 17.43 -2.14
N GLU A 127 -13.22 17.70 -3.21
CA GLU A 127 -13.63 16.67 -4.17
C GLU A 127 -12.43 16.03 -4.88
N ILE A 128 -11.45 16.86 -5.28
CA ILE A 128 -10.24 16.41 -5.97
C ILE A 128 -9.30 15.66 -4.99
N ASP A 129 -9.17 16.10 -3.74
CA ASP A 129 -8.40 15.38 -2.72
C ASP A 129 -9.04 14.02 -2.38
N ALA A 130 -10.37 13.93 -2.32
CA ALA A 130 -11.06 12.65 -2.13
C ALA A 130 -10.75 11.65 -3.26
N VAL A 131 -10.65 12.12 -4.51
CA VAL A 131 -10.15 11.31 -5.63
C VAL A 131 -8.68 10.95 -5.42
N GLY A 132 -7.85 11.91 -5.02
CA GLY A 132 -6.44 11.72 -4.69
C GLY A 132 -6.18 10.65 -3.62
N ASN A 133 -7.02 10.57 -2.60
CA ASN A 133 -6.92 9.56 -1.54
C ASN A 133 -7.21 8.14 -2.06
N THR A 134 -8.15 8.03 -2.99
CA THR A 134 -8.44 6.76 -3.68
C THR A 134 -7.30 6.38 -4.62
N THR A 135 -6.75 7.32 -5.38
CA THR A 135 -5.64 7.05 -6.30
C THR A 135 -4.36 6.65 -5.56
N LYS A 136 -4.02 7.32 -4.45
CA LYS A 136 -2.94 6.93 -3.52
C LYS A 136 -3.08 5.49 -3.02
N ALA A 137 -4.30 5.00 -2.82
CA ALA A 137 -4.52 3.63 -2.40
C ALA A 137 -4.30 2.64 -3.55
N VAL A 138 -4.83 2.95 -4.74
CA VAL A 138 -4.67 2.14 -5.95
C VAL A 138 -3.18 1.94 -6.30
N THR A 139 -2.38 3.00 -6.20
CA THR A 139 -0.94 2.99 -6.51
C THR A 139 -0.17 2.13 -5.50
N LYS A 140 -0.51 2.21 -4.21
CA LYS A 140 0.01 1.30 -3.17
C LYS A 140 -0.34 -0.16 -3.45
N GLY A 141 -1.58 -0.45 -3.82
CA GLY A 141 -2.02 -1.80 -4.18
C GLY A 141 -1.23 -2.36 -5.38
N PHE A 142 -1.00 -1.53 -6.39
CA PHE A 142 -0.17 -1.89 -7.55
C PHE A 142 1.29 -2.15 -7.16
N ALA A 143 1.88 -1.30 -6.32
CA ALA A 143 3.25 -1.48 -5.82
C ALA A 143 3.39 -2.80 -5.04
N ILE A 144 2.42 -3.13 -4.19
CA ILE A 144 2.41 -4.39 -3.43
C ILE A 144 2.29 -5.61 -4.36
N ALA A 145 1.37 -5.58 -5.32
CA ALA A 145 1.18 -6.68 -6.26
C ALA A 145 2.43 -6.94 -7.11
N SER A 146 3.02 -5.88 -7.66
CA SER A 146 4.23 -5.98 -8.47
C SER A 146 5.43 -6.45 -7.63
N ALA A 147 5.59 -5.95 -6.40
CA ALA A 147 6.62 -6.43 -5.48
C ALA A 147 6.44 -7.91 -5.12
N ALA A 148 5.21 -8.39 -4.91
CA ALA A 148 4.94 -9.80 -4.63
C ALA A 148 5.30 -10.71 -5.81
N LEU A 149 4.94 -10.33 -7.04
CA LEU A 149 5.31 -11.08 -8.24
C LEU A 149 6.82 -11.07 -8.48
N ALA A 150 7.46 -9.91 -8.29
CA ALA A 150 8.92 -9.80 -8.41
C ALA A 150 9.64 -10.63 -7.35
N ALA A 151 9.15 -10.65 -6.10
CA ALA A 151 9.71 -11.48 -5.04
C ALA A 151 9.64 -12.97 -5.39
N LEU A 152 8.55 -13.45 -5.99
CA LEU A 152 8.44 -14.84 -6.44
C LEU A 152 9.49 -15.18 -7.52
N ALA A 153 9.66 -14.30 -8.52
CA ALA A 153 10.67 -14.45 -9.55
C ALA A 153 12.09 -14.45 -8.96
N MET A 154 12.36 -13.56 -8.01
CA MET A 154 13.65 -13.48 -7.31
C MET A 154 13.94 -14.71 -6.46
N ILE A 155 12.93 -15.30 -5.82
CA ILE A 155 13.10 -16.57 -5.08
C ILE A 155 13.50 -17.69 -6.04
N GLN A 156 12.84 -17.80 -7.19
CA GLN A 156 13.16 -18.83 -8.19
C GLN A 156 14.56 -18.63 -8.79
N ALA A 157 14.92 -17.39 -9.13
CA ALA A 157 16.26 -17.04 -9.59
C ALA A 157 17.33 -17.37 -8.52
N PHE A 158 17.04 -17.07 -7.25
CA PHE A 158 17.91 -17.42 -6.14
C PHE A 158 18.08 -18.94 -6.00
N GLN A 159 17.01 -19.73 -6.10
CA GLN A 159 17.07 -21.18 -6.03
C GLN A 159 17.91 -21.78 -7.17
N PHE A 160 17.76 -21.25 -8.38
CA PHE A 160 18.53 -21.66 -9.54
C PHE A 160 20.03 -21.37 -9.35
N GLU A 161 20.39 -20.15 -8.98
CA GLU A 161 21.78 -19.76 -8.72
C GLU A 161 22.38 -20.53 -7.54
N ALA A 162 21.64 -20.70 -6.45
CA ALA A 162 22.11 -21.45 -5.29
C ALA A 162 22.45 -22.90 -5.65
N THR A 163 21.64 -23.55 -6.50
CA THR A 163 21.93 -24.91 -6.98
C THR A 163 23.21 -24.96 -7.83
N HIS A 164 23.47 -23.90 -8.60
CA HIS A 164 24.67 -23.79 -9.41
C HIS A 164 25.94 -23.60 -8.57
N TYR A 165 25.92 -22.68 -7.60
CA TYR A 165 27.07 -22.39 -6.74
C TYR A 165 27.34 -23.46 -5.67
N PHE A 166 26.29 -24.07 -5.13
CA PHE A 166 26.38 -25.13 -4.12
C PHE A 166 26.12 -26.50 -4.75
N SER A 167 26.74 -26.79 -5.90
CA SER A 167 26.50 -27.98 -6.70
C SER A 167 26.77 -29.32 -5.98
N GLU A 168 27.59 -29.31 -4.92
CA GLU A 168 27.86 -30.48 -4.08
C GLU A 168 26.84 -30.69 -2.95
N MET A 169 25.90 -29.74 -2.75
CA MET A 169 24.90 -29.78 -1.69
C MET A 169 23.49 -29.83 -2.28
N VAL A 170 22.71 -30.84 -1.88
CA VAL A 170 21.29 -30.89 -2.20
C VAL A 170 20.55 -29.90 -1.32
N ILE A 171 20.04 -28.82 -1.90
CA ILE A 171 19.25 -27.82 -1.17
C ILE A 171 17.76 -28.21 -1.24
N ASP A 172 17.20 -28.63 -0.11
CA ASP A 172 15.78 -28.93 0.03
C ASP A 172 14.98 -27.68 0.43
N TYR A 173 14.17 -27.17 -0.49
CA TYR A 173 13.24 -26.04 -0.27
C TYR A 173 11.83 -26.48 0.15
N GLY A 174 11.61 -27.78 0.37
CA GLY A 174 10.33 -28.33 0.77
C GLY A 174 9.91 -27.90 2.17
N LEU A 175 8.59 -27.86 2.41
CA LEU A 175 8.04 -27.63 3.74
C LEU A 175 8.30 -28.81 4.70
N SER A 176 8.84 -29.93 4.22
CA SER A 176 9.39 -31.01 5.05
C SER A 176 10.68 -30.61 5.77
N ASN A 177 11.41 -29.60 5.26
CA ASN A 177 12.64 -29.12 5.86
C ASN A 177 12.33 -28.14 7.02
N PRO A 178 12.69 -28.47 8.28
CA PRO A 178 12.44 -27.58 9.41
C PRO A 178 13.10 -26.20 9.28
N ALA A 179 14.26 -26.11 8.61
CA ALA A 179 14.94 -24.84 8.40
C ALA A 179 14.12 -23.87 7.54
N VAL A 180 13.41 -24.41 6.52
CA VAL A 180 12.51 -23.61 5.67
C VAL A 180 11.31 -23.11 6.48
N ILE A 181 10.71 -23.97 7.31
CA ILE A 181 9.59 -23.56 8.20
C ILE A 181 10.05 -22.45 9.15
N VAL A 182 11.21 -22.60 9.80
CA VAL A 182 11.77 -21.58 10.68
C VAL A 182 11.98 -20.27 9.93
N GLY A 183 12.55 -20.33 8.72
CA GLY A 183 12.72 -19.16 7.85
C GLY A 183 11.39 -18.47 7.50
N LEU A 184 10.35 -19.24 7.17
CA LEU A 184 9.00 -18.72 6.86
C LEU A 184 8.35 -18.05 8.07
N LEU A 185 8.44 -18.66 9.25
CA LEU A 185 7.88 -18.10 10.48
C LEU A 185 8.61 -16.81 10.90
N VAL A 186 9.93 -16.81 10.89
CA VAL A 186 10.74 -15.62 11.18
C VAL A 186 10.48 -14.53 10.14
N GLY A 187 10.50 -14.87 8.86
CA GLY A 187 10.22 -13.94 7.76
C GLY A 187 8.82 -13.32 7.87
N GLY A 188 7.81 -14.12 8.22
CA GLY A 188 6.44 -13.64 8.44
C GLY A 188 6.28 -12.69 9.62
N LEU A 189 7.15 -12.77 10.63
CA LEU A 189 7.14 -11.85 11.78
C LEU A 189 7.78 -10.49 11.47
N ILE A 190 8.73 -10.42 10.53
CA ILE A 190 9.48 -9.20 10.21
C ILE A 190 8.56 -8.00 9.89
N PRO A 191 7.55 -8.14 9.00
CA PRO A 191 6.63 -7.02 8.70
C PRO A 191 5.90 -6.48 9.93
N PHE A 192 5.49 -7.34 10.87
CA PHE A 192 4.80 -6.91 12.09
C PHE A 192 5.72 -6.12 13.02
N ILE A 193 6.95 -6.59 13.21
CA ILE A 193 7.96 -5.92 14.05
C ILE A 193 8.30 -4.55 13.47
N ILE A 194 8.61 -4.49 12.17
CA ILE A 194 8.94 -3.24 11.49
C ILE A 194 7.76 -2.26 11.54
N THR A 195 6.54 -2.75 11.25
CA THR A 195 5.33 -1.91 11.32
C THR A 195 5.13 -1.32 12.72
N GLY A 196 5.30 -2.13 13.78
CA GLY A 196 5.21 -1.66 15.16
C GLY A 196 6.25 -0.59 15.51
N GLN A 197 7.49 -0.75 15.03
CA GLN A 197 8.55 0.25 15.20
C GLN A 197 8.25 1.57 14.47
N LEU A 198 7.74 1.49 13.24
CA LEU A 198 7.34 2.65 12.44
C LEU A 198 6.19 3.42 13.11
N ILE A 199 5.12 2.72 13.52
CA ILE A 199 3.99 3.33 14.24
C ILE A 199 4.47 3.99 15.53
N SER A 200 5.33 3.32 16.30
CA SER A 200 5.89 3.88 17.53
C SER A 200 6.73 5.14 17.27
N GLY A 201 7.45 5.18 16.14
CA GLY A 201 8.20 6.37 15.70
C GLY A 201 7.28 7.56 15.42
N VAL A 202 6.22 7.35 14.65
CA VAL A 202 5.21 8.37 14.33
C VAL A 202 4.49 8.83 15.60
N GLU A 203 4.13 7.92 16.50
CA GLU A 203 3.42 8.24 17.74
C GLU A 203 4.21 9.20 18.64
N ARG A 204 5.53 8.96 18.80
CA ARG A 204 6.40 9.85 19.57
C ARG A 204 6.50 11.24 18.96
N ALA A 205 6.61 11.33 17.63
CA ALA A 205 6.66 12.60 16.91
C ALA A 205 5.32 13.35 17.02
N ALA A 206 4.21 12.64 16.85
CA ALA A 206 2.86 13.20 16.95
C ALA A 206 2.57 13.77 18.36
N LYS A 207 2.99 13.09 19.44
CA LYS A 207 2.87 13.62 20.80
C LYS A 207 3.59 14.96 20.98
N ARG A 208 4.85 15.04 20.52
CA ARG A 208 5.64 16.29 20.58
C ARG A 208 4.98 17.41 19.78
N MET A 209 4.47 17.09 18.59
CA MET A 209 3.74 18.04 17.75
C MET A 209 2.49 18.57 18.46
N VAL A 210 1.67 17.68 19.04
CA VAL A 210 0.46 18.07 19.77
C VAL A 210 0.79 18.95 20.98
N ASP A 211 1.82 18.59 21.75
CA ASP A 211 2.25 19.37 22.91
C ASP A 211 2.75 20.77 22.51
N GLU A 212 3.48 20.87 21.39
CA GLU A 212 3.95 22.16 20.87
C GLU A 212 2.80 23.03 20.36
N VAL A 213 1.87 22.48 19.58
CA VAL A 213 0.68 23.21 19.11
C VAL A 213 -0.16 23.69 20.30
N ARG A 214 -0.36 22.84 21.31
CA ARG A 214 -1.06 23.21 22.55
C ARG A 214 -0.33 24.32 23.31
N ARG A 215 1.01 24.25 23.37
CA ARG A 215 1.83 25.29 24.02
C ARG A 215 1.68 26.63 23.31
N GLN A 216 1.70 26.66 21.98
CA GLN A 216 1.51 27.90 21.21
C GLN A 216 0.12 28.50 21.46
N PHE A 217 -0.95 27.70 21.34
CA PHE A 217 -2.32 28.18 21.59
C PHE A 217 -2.55 28.65 23.03
N LYS A 218 -1.93 27.97 24.01
CA LYS A 218 -2.05 28.37 25.42
C LYS A 218 -1.32 29.68 25.72
N ASN A 219 -0.16 29.90 25.09
CA ASN A 219 0.68 31.05 25.36
C ASN A 219 0.26 32.30 24.56
N ASP A 220 -0.36 32.12 23.39
CA ASP A 220 -0.85 33.23 22.56
C ASP A 220 -2.27 32.94 22.07
N SER A 221 -3.26 33.54 22.75
CA SER A 221 -4.67 33.47 22.36
C SER A 221 -4.97 34.20 21.04
N GLY A 222 -4.07 35.09 20.60
CA GLY A 222 -4.16 35.80 19.32
C GLY A 222 -4.05 34.86 18.12
N ILE A 223 -3.42 33.69 18.27
CA ILE A 223 -3.36 32.68 17.21
C ILE A 223 -4.76 32.13 16.89
N LEU A 224 -5.54 31.78 17.92
CA LEU A 224 -6.92 31.30 17.73
C LEU A 224 -7.87 32.41 17.27
N ALA A 225 -7.58 33.67 17.63
CA ALA A 225 -8.31 34.84 17.14
C ALA A 225 -7.91 35.26 15.71
N GLY A 226 -6.86 34.65 15.13
CA GLY A 226 -6.32 35.00 13.81
C GLY A 226 -5.56 36.34 13.76
N THR A 227 -5.21 36.91 14.91
CA THR A 227 -4.51 38.20 15.02
C THR A 227 -2.99 38.06 15.17
N SER A 228 -2.50 36.89 15.60
CA SER A 228 -1.08 36.55 15.71
C SER A 228 -0.73 35.37 14.81
N LYS A 229 0.50 35.34 14.28
CA LYS A 229 0.99 34.19 13.49
C LYS A 229 1.60 33.11 14.39
N PRO A 230 1.29 31.82 14.18
CA PRO A 230 1.97 30.73 14.88
C PRO A 230 3.42 30.57 14.40
N ASP A 231 4.23 29.91 15.25
CA ASP A 231 5.61 29.56 14.91
C ASP A 231 5.63 28.22 14.16
N TYR A 232 5.59 28.29 12.83
CA TYR A 232 5.66 27.13 11.95
C TYR A 232 7.03 26.43 12.01
N ALA A 233 8.12 27.17 12.20
CA ALA A 233 9.48 26.64 12.17
C ALA A 233 9.75 25.72 13.36
N LYS A 234 9.06 25.93 14.48
CA LYS A 234 9.16 25.04 15.65
C LYS A 234 8.50 23.67 15.44
N CYS A 235 7.50 23.60 14.56
CA CYS A 235 6.79 22.37 14.21
C CYS A 235 7.55 21.53 13.17
N VAL A 236 8.33 22.15 12.29
CA VAL A 236 9.18 21.49 11.28
C VAL A 236 10.39 20.84 11.95
#